data_AF-A0A348HFC3-F1
#
_entry.id   AF-A0A348HFC3-F1
#
_cell.length_a   1.000
_cell.length_b   1.000
_cell.length_c   1.000
_cell.angle_alpha   90.00
_cell.angle_beta   90.00
_cell.angle_gamma   90.00
#
_symmetry.space_group_name_H-M   'P 1'
#
loop_
_entity.id
_entity.type
_entity.pdbx_description
1 polymer ?
#
loop_
_entity_poly.entity_id
_entity_poly.type
_entity_poly.pdbx_seq_one_letter_code
_entity_poly.pdbx_strand_id
1 'polypeptide(L)'
;MDINTLYDRRRIHLQRLIRERFKGNQTALAKAVERNAGEISRWLSPPRDGKSWTRNMSEISARRIEHHLGLETGYLDRPLANGAAQTVGEPMEAYDTTRDDSDQAPTPPFSTPGCCHGDTETQCRHCAHIQYIMNSLPFMSLAEVETLRKVIDVLRAHK
;
A
#
# COMPACT_ATOMS: atom_id res chain seq x y z
N MET A 1 -15.74 14.42 -0.09
CA MET A 1 -14.70 14.75 -1.09
C MET A 1 -15.13 14.08 -2.37
N ASP A 2 -15.39 14.85 -3.43
CA ASP A 2 -15.67 14.27 -4.74
C ASP A 2 -14.42 13.56 -5.25
N ILE A 3 -14.45 12.24 -5.32
CA ILE A 3 -13.38 11.37 -5.87
C ILE A 3 -13.20 11.59 -7.40
N ASN A 4 -13.80 12.66 -7.94
CA ASN A 4 -13.89 12.94 -9.37
C ASN A 4 -12.84 13.94 -9.87
N THR A 5 -12.02 14.55 -9.00
CA THR A 5 -10.95 15.42 -9.50
C THR A 5 -9.81 14.61 -10.10
N LEU A 6 -9.16 15.15 -11.14
CA LEU A 6 -8.01 14.52 -11.80
C LEU A 6 -6.89 14.20 -10.79
N TYR A 7 -6.66 15.08 -9.82
CA TYR A 7 -5.61 14.93 -8.82
C TYR A 7 -5.88 13.79 -7.85
N ASP A 8 -7.15 13.57 -7.50
CA ASP A 8 -7.54 12.45 -6.65
C ASP A 8 -7.34 11.12 -7.38
N ARG A 9 -7.66 11.05 -8.68
CA ARG A 9 -7.38 9.86 -9.51
C ARG A 9 -5.88 9.55 -9.56
N ARG A 10 -5.05 10.55 -9.85
CA ARG A 10 -3.58 10.41 -9.85
C ARG A 10 -3.06 9.90 -8.52
N ARG A 11 -3.55 10.46 -7.41
CA ARG A 11 -3.16 10.06 -6.06
C ARG A 11 -3.52 8.60 -5.79
N ILE A 12 -4.74 8.18 -6.13
CA ILE A 12 -5.22 6.81 -5.89
C ILE A 12 -4.43 5.80 -6.73
N HIS A 13 -4.21 6.07 -8.01
CA HIS A 13 -3.39 5.21 -8.86
C HIS A 13 -1.93 5.15 -8.39
N LEU A 14 -1.37 6.28 -7.92
CA LEU A 14 -0.03 6.29 -7.33
C LEU A 14 0.04 5.44 -6.05
N GLN A 15 -0.95 5.56 -5.15
CA GLN A 15 -1.05 4.71 -3.96
C GLN A 15 -1.14 3.22 -4.33
N ARG A 16 -1.89 2.89 -5.38
CA ARG A 16 -2.01 1.54 -5.90
C ARG A 16 -0.66 1.02 -6.39
N LEU A 17 0.07 1.80 -7.19
CA LEU A 17 1.42 1.44 -7.65
C LEU A 17 2.38 1.19 -6.49
N ILE A 18 2.35 2.05 -5.46
CA ILE A 18 3.19 1.89 -4.27
C ILE A 18 2.88 0.57 -3.57
N ARG A 19 1.60 0.22 -3.43
CA ARG A 19 1.18 -1.03 -2.79
C ARG A 19 1.58 -2.25 -3.62
N GLU A 20 1.24 -2.26 -4.91
CA GLU A 20 1.37 -3.42 -5.79
C GLU A 20 2.81 -3.67 -6.24
N ARG A 21 3.53 -2.62 -6.68
CA ARG A 21 4.88 -2.77 -7.24
C ARG A 21 6.00 -2.49 -6.24
N PHE A 22 5.75 -1.67 -5.21
CA PHE A 22 6.77 -1.23 -4.25
C PHE A 22 6.51 -1.72 -2.82
N LYS A 23 5.58 -2.66 -2.63
CA LYS A 23 5.26 -3.28 -1.31
C LYS A 23 4.94 -2.25 -0.22
N GLY A 24 4.29 -1.14 -0.59
CA GLY A 24 3.97 -0.05 0.33
C GLY A 24 5.08 0.98 0.55
N ASN A 25 6.26 0.82 -0.06
CA ASN A 25 7.42 1.66 0.21
C ASN A 25 7.49 2.89 -0.74
N GLN A 26 7.12 4.05 -0.21
CA GLN A 26 7.15 5.33 -0.95
C GLN A 26 8.57 5.74 -1.37
N THR A 27 9.57 5.46 -0.55
CA THR A 27 10.96 5.78 -0.84
C THR A 27 11.51 4.93 -1.99
N ALA A 28 11.08 3.67 -2.08
CA ALA A 28 11.42 2.81 -3.20
C ALA A 28 10.85 3.33 -4.52
N LEU A 29 9.59 3.80 -4.51
CA LEU A 29 9.01 4.49 -5.65
C LEU A 29 9.81 5.76 -6.00
N ALA A 30 10.12 6.59 -5.00
CA ALA A 30 10.84 7.86 -5.21
C ALA A 30 12.19 7.64 -5.90
N LYS A 31 12.94 6.60 -5.51
CA LYS A 31 14.17 6.17 -6.16
C LYS A 31 13.94 5.74 -7.61
N ALA A 32 12.90 4.95 -7.86
CA ALA A 32 12.59 4.44 -9.21
C ALA A 32 12.18 5.54 -10.20
N VAL A 33 11.58 6.64 -9.73
CA VAL A 33 11.15 7.77 -10.58
C VAL A 33 12.09 8.98 -10.49
N GLU A 34 13.24 8.83 -9.84
CA GLU A 34 14.22 9.89 -9.61
C GLU A 34 13.59 11.18 -9.05
N ARG A 35 12.72 11.03 -8.03
CA ARG A 35 12.08 12.15 -7.32
C ARG A 35 12.44 12.11 -5.84
N ASN A 36 12.27 13.25 -5.18
CA ASN A 36 12.42 13.33 -3.74
C ASN A 36 11.25 12.62 -3.04
N ALA A 37 11.53 11.77 -2.04
CA ALA A 37 10.51 11.09 -1.23
C ALA A 37 9.51 12.06 -0.57
N GLY A 38 9.97 13.24 -0.15
CA GLY A 38 9.09 14.29 0.40
C GLY A 38 8.18 14.93 -0.65
N GLU A 39 8.51 14.86 -1.93
CA GLU A 39 7.61 15.27 -3.02
C GLU A 39 6.53 14.21 -3.27
N ILE A 40 6.92 12.93 -3.29
CA ILE A 40 5.99 11.79 -3.35
C ILE A 40 4.99 11.84 -2.18
N SER A 41 5.48 12.01 -0.94
CA SER A 41 4.64 12.11 0.26
C SER A 41 3.65 13.28 0.18
N ARG A 42 4.06 14.41 -0.39
CA ARG A 42 3.18 15.58 -0.61
C ARG A 42 2.07 15.29 -1.61
N TRP A 43 2.33 14.55 -2.69
CA TRP A 43 1.30 14.14 -3.65
C TRP A 43 0.31 13.12 -3.07
N LEU A 44 0.76 12.32 -2.09
CA LEU A 44 -0.07 11.30 -1.44
C LEU A 44 -0.89 11.84 -0.27
N SER A 45 -0.53 13.01 0.25
CA SER A 45 -1.25 13.67 1.33
C SER A 45 -2.62 14.18 0.83
N PRO A 46 -3.73 13.83 1.51
CA PRO A 46 -5.02 14.40 1.17
C PRO A 46 -5.08 15.90 1.53
N PRO A 47 -5.93 16.70 0.85
CA PRO A 47 -6.16 18.08 1.24
C PRO A 47 -6.70 18.16 2.67
N ARG A 48 -6.12 19.01 3.51
CA ARG A 48 -6.61 19.25 4.88
C ARG A 48 -7.66 20.35 4.86
N ASP A 49 -8.82 20.12 5.49
CA ASP A 49 -9.84 21.14 5.77
C ASP A 49 -10.37 21.89 4.52
N GLY A 50 -10.50 21.20 3.39
CA GLY A 50 -11.02 21.78 2.13
C GLY A 50 -10.10 22.82 1.47
N LYS A 51 -8.95 23.13 2.08
CA LYS A 51 -7.92 24.01 1.51
C LYS A 51 -6.80 23.16 0.93
N SER A 52 -6.59 23.31 -0.38
CA SER A 52 -5.54 22.60 -1.14
C SER A 52 -4.16 23.17 -0.84
N TRP A 53 -3.72 23.17 0.43
CA TRP A 53 -2.35 23.52 0.79
C TRP A 53 -1.35 22.43 0.36
N THR A 54 -1.83 21.21 0.13
CA THR A 54 -1.07 20.12 -0.47
C THR A 54 -0.84 20.40 -1.96
N ARG A 55 0.43 20.40 -2.38
CA ARG A 55 0.83 20.59 -3.77
C ARG A 55 0.33 19.39 -4.60
N ASN A 56 -0.60 19.63 -5.51
CA ASN A 56 -1.11 18.60 -6.41
C ASN A 56 -0.06 18.16 -7.44
N MET A 57 -0.20 16.93 -7.93
CA MET A 57 0.66 16.39 -8.97
C MET A 57 0.31 17.02 -10.33
N SER A 58 1.29 17.69 -10.93
CA SER A 58 1.16 18.25 -12.28
C SER A 58 1.14 17.16 -13.35
N GLU A 59 0.61 17.47 -14.53
CA GLU A 59 0.61 16.55 -15.66
C GLU A 59 2.01 16.14 -16.09
N ILE A 60 2.94 17.09 -16.16
CA ILE A 60 4.35 16.81 -16.48
C ILE A 60 4.94 15.78 -15.51
N SER A 61 4.62 15.88 -14.22
CA SER A 61 5.09 14.92 -13.22
C SER A 61 4.44 13.55 -13.39
N ALA A 62 3.14 13.51 -13.68
CA ALA A 62 2.43 12.26 -13.95
C ALA A 62 3.02 11.52 -15.16
N ARG A 63 3.24 12.22 -16.28
CA ARG A 63 3.84 11.64 -17.49
C ARG A 63 5.26 11.14 -17.26
N ARG A 64 6.06 11.88 -16.47
CA ARG A 64 7.41 11.43 -16.09
C ARG A 64 7.37 10.14 -15.28
N ILE A 65 6.47 10.03 -14.30
CA ILE A 65 6.30 8.80 -13.51
C ILE A 65 5.89 7.64 -14.42
N GLU A 66 4.91 7.85 -15.30
CA GLU A 66 4.46 6.83 -16.25
C GLU A 66 5.62 6.31 -17.11
N HIS A 67 6.42 7.23 -17.66
CA HIS A 67 7.60 6.89 -18.45
C HIS A 67 8.65 6.08 -17.66
N HIS A 68 9.01 6.51 -16.44
CA HIS A 68 10.01 5.82 -15.63
C HIS A 68 9.56 4.42 -15.20
N LEU A 69 8.26 4.22 -15.03
CA LEU A 69 7.69 2.94 -14.60
C LEU A 69 7.26 2.03 -15.75
N GLY A 70 7.51 2.43 -17.00
CA GLY A 70 7.08 1.69 -18.20
C GLY A 70 5.57 1.52 -18.27
N LEU A 71 4.81 2.52 -17.79
CA LEU A 71 3.36 2.52 -17.82
C LEU A 71 2.85 3.16 -19.11
N GLU A 72 1.64 2.80 -19.50
CA GLU A 72 0.95 3.45 -20.59
C GLU A 72 0.71 4.93 -20.28
N THR A 73 0.86 5.79 -21.29
CA THR A 73 0.58 7.22 -21.14
C THR A 73 -0.88 7.42 -20.76
N GLY A 74 -1.15 8.21 -19.72
CA GLY A 74 -2.50 8.43 -19.21
C GLY A 74 -2.94 7.43 -18.14
N TYR A 75 -2.11 6.45 -17.78
CA TYR A 75 -2.43 5.47 -16.74
C TYR A 75 -2.89 6.14 -15.43
N LEU A 76 -2.19 7.17 -14.96
CA LEU A 76 -2.52 7.86 -13.70
C LEU A 76 -3.80 8.71 -13.80
N ASP A 77 -4.26 9.02 -15.01
CA ASP A 77 -5.44 9.84 -15.25
C ASP A 77 -6.72 9.02 -15.43
N ARG A 78 -6.56 7.69 -15.61
CA ARG A 78 -7.67 6.77 -15.88
C ARG A 78 -8.78 6.90 -14.85
N PRO A 79 -10.05 6.91 -15.27
CA PRO A 79 -11.17 6.85 -14.35
C PRO A 79 -11.01 5.62 -13.44
N LEU A 80 -11.31 5.79 -12.16
CA LEU A 80 -11.34 4.67 -11.24
C LEU A 80 -12.52 3.79 -11.67
N ALA A 81 -12.27 2.52 -11.92
CA ALA A 81 -13.35 1.58 -12.17
C ALA A 81 -14.21 1.53 -10.90
N ASN A 82 -15.42 2.08 -10.98
CA ASN A 82 -16.39 2.05 -9.91
C ASN A 82 -16.84 0.60 -9.69
N GLY A 83 -16.10 -0.16 -8.87
CA GLY A 83 -16.58 -1.36 -8.19
C GLY A 83 -17.35 -2.40 -9.01
N ALA A 84 -16.91 -2.74 -10.22
CA ALA A 84 -17.38 -3.93 -10.91
C ALA A 84 -16.21 -4.90 -11.14
N ALA A 85 -16.37 -6.09 -10.57
CA ALA A 85 -15.53 -7.26 -10.64
C ALA A 85 -14.53 -7.29 -11.81
N GLN A 86 -13.24 -7.33 -11.49
CA GLN A 86 -12.29 -8.07 -12.32
C GLN A 86 -12.58 -9.55 -12.11
N THR A 87 -13.65 -10.05 -12.74
CA THR A 87 -13.68 -11.47 -13.13
C THR A 87 -12.62 -11.61 -14.19
N VAL A 88 -11.54 -12.26 -13.79
CA VAL A 88 -10.56 -12.84 -14.69
C VAL A 88 -11.37 -13.68 -15.67
N GLY A 89 -11.53 -13.18 -16.90
CA GLY A 89 -12.02 -13.99 -18.00
C GLY A 89 -10.90 -14.95 -18.37
N GLU A 90 -10.69 -15.97 -17.53
CA GLU A 90 -10.08 -17.18 -18.03
C GLU A 90 -10.98 -17.72 -19.15
N PRO A 91 -10.41 -18.07 -20.31
CA PRO A 91 -11.17 -18.78 -21.32
C PRO A 91 -11.65 -20.08 -20.68
N MET A 92 -12.96 -20.20 -20.49
CA MET A 92 -13.60 -21.43 -20.06
C MET A 92 -13.39 -22.45 -21.18
N GLU A 93 -12.28 -23.18 -21.11
CA GLU A 93 -12.11 -24.42 -21.86
C GLU A 93 -13.25 -25.34 -21.42
N ALA A 94 -14.06 -25.76 -22.40
CA ALA A 94 -15.12 -26.72 -22.22
C ALA A 94 -14.52 -28.04 -21.71
N TYR A 95 -14.56 -28.26 -20.40
CA TYR A 95 -14.33 -29.59 -19.85
C TYR A 95 -15.66 -30.33 -19.84
N ASP A 96 -15.70 -31.37 -20.67
CA ASP A 96 -16.73 -32.38 -20.79
C ASP A 96 -16.81 -33.18 -19.48
N THR A 97 -17.92 -33.07 -18.75
CA THR A 97 -18.20 -33.84 -17.53
C THR A 97 -19.45 -34.69 -17.69
N THR A 98 -19.29 -35.84 -18.33
CA THR A 98 -20.10 -37.02 -17.98
C THR A 98 -19.34 -37.87 -16.96
N ARG A 99 -19.68 -37.73 -15.67
CA ARG A 99 -19.41 -38.73 -14.62
C ARG A 99 -20.23 -38.39 -13.37
N ASP A 100 -21.43 -38.95 -13.27
CA ASP A 100 -21.77 -40.17 -12.50
C ASP A 100 -21.75 -39.94 -10.97
N ASP A 101 -22.98 -39.90 -10.45
CA ASP A 101 -23.41 -40.01 -9.05
C ASP A 101 -22.59 -41.01 -8.23
N SER A 102 -22.20 -40.62 -7.01
CA SER A 102 -22.46 -41.40 -5.78
C SER A 102 -21.92 -40.68 -4.53
N ASP A 103 -22.83 -40.48 -3.58
CA ASP A 103 -22.63 -40.51 -2.13
C ASP A 103 -21.58 -39.59 -1.46
N GLN A 104 -22.06 -38.48 -0.88
CA GLN A 104 -21.57 -38.09 0.45
C GLN A 104 -22.66 -37.34 1.26
N ALA A 105 -23.09 -38.00 2.34
CA ALA A 105 -24.07 -37.56 3.33
C ALA A 105 -23.60 -36.36 4.20
N PRO A 106 -24.54 -35.63 4.85
CA PRO A 106 -24.24 -34.42 5.62
C PRO A 106 -23.74 -34.71 7.04
N THR A 107 -22.80 -33.91 7.54
CA THR A 107 -22.47 -33.83 8.97
C THR A 107 -22.76 -32.43 9.52
N PRO A 108 -23.37 -32.31 10.72
CA PRO A 108 -23.60 -31.05 11.42
C PRO A 108 -22.58 -30.84 12.58
N PRO A 109 -22.82 -29.95 13.55
CA PRO A 109 -22.14 -28.65 13.71
C PRO A 109 -21.14 -28.63 14.89
N PHE A 110 -20.13 -27.75 14.84
CA PHE A 110 -19.36 -27.41 16.04
C PHE A 110 -19.19 -25.90 16.21
N SER A 111 -19.53 -25.48 17.43
CA SER A 111 -19.55 -24.12 17.96
C SER A 111 -18.15 -23.57 18.27
N THR A 112 -17.95 -22.27 17.93
CA THR A 112 -17.32 -21.12 18.67
C THR A 112 -16.08 -21.33 19.56
N PRO A 113 -15.12 -20.37 19.67
CA PRO A 113 -15.32 -18.98 20.17
C PRO A 113 -14.54 -17.92 19.37
N GLY A 114 -14.81 -16.61 19.37
CA GLY A 114 -15.24 -15.70 20.42
C GLY A 114 -14.25 -14.51 20.40
N CYS A 115 -14.68 -13.36 19.87
CA CYS A 115 -14.04 -12.03 19.93
C CYS A 115 -15.16 -11.09 19.43
N CYS A 116 -15.65 -10.03 20.09
CA CYS A 116 -15.10 -9.16 21.11
C CYS A 116 -16.32 -8.49 21.77
N HIS A 117 -16.45 -8.59 23.10
CA HIS A 117 -17.24 -7.65 23.90
C HIS A 117 -16.26 -7.05 24.91
N GLY A 118 -16.11 -5.73 24.89
CA GLY A 118 -15.15 -5.04 25.74
C GLY A 118 -15.02 -3.58 25.35
N ASP A 119 -16.00 -2.79 25.77
CA ASP A 119 -15.94 -1.34 25.79
C ASP A 119 -14.69 -0.87 26.56
N THR A 120 -13.72 -0.29 25.88
CA THR A 120 -12.90 0.82 26.40
C THR A 120 -12.29 1.61 25.24
N GLU A 121 -12.68 2.87 25.15
CA GLU A 121 -12.34 3.87 24.14
C GLU A 121 -10.83 4.26 24.10
N THR A 122 -9.98 3.59 24.88
CA THR A 122 -8.58 3.97 25.11
C THR A 122 -7.58 3.14 24.30
N GLN A 123 -8.00 2.02 23.70
CA GLN A 123 -7.07 1.07 23.07
C GLN A 123 -6.92 1.17 21.55
N CYS A 124 -7.55 2.18 20.91
CA CYS A 124 -7.32 2.48 19.49
C CYS A 124 -6.23 3.54 19.23
N ARG A 125 -5.74 4.26 20.25
CA ARG A 125 -4.69 5.29 20.05
C ARG A 125 -3.26 4.75 20.05
N HIS A 126 -3.02 3.55 20.57
CA HIS A 126 -1.67 2.99 20.65
C HIS A 126 -1.15 2.38 19.33
N CYS A 127 -2.02 2.01 18.39
CA CYS A 127 -1.57 1.53 17.07
C CYS A 127 -1.08 2.66 16.14
N ALA A 128 -1.53 3.90 16.34
CA ALA A 128 -1.12 5.03 15.49
C ALA A 128 0.24 5.65 15.88
N HIS A 129 0.68 5.49 17.14
CA HIS A 129 1.93 6.11 17.61
C HIS A 129 3.17 5.27 17.26
N ILE A 130 3.07 3.94 17.27
CA ILE A 130 4.21 3.05 16.96
C ILE A 130 4.61 3.13 15.46
N GLN A 131 3.65 3.41 14.57
CA GLN A 131 3.94 3.62 13.13
C GLN A 131 4.70 4.92 12.84
N TYR A 132 4.63 5.93 13.72
CA TYR A 132 5.38 7.18 13.56
C TYR A 132 6.84 7.02 13.99
N ILE A 133 7.09 6.28 15.08
CA ILE A 133 8.46 6.09 15.61
C ILE A 133 9.30 5.21 14.67
N MET A 134 8.71 4.19 14.03
CA MET A 134 9.44 3.37 13.04
C MET A 134 9.69 4.08 11.69
N ASN A 135 9.02 5.20 11.42
CA ASN A 135 9.22 5.99 10.18
C ASN A 135 10.12 7.23 10.36
N SER A 136 10.57 7.51 11.59
CA SER A 136 11.43 8.67 11.90
C SER A 136 12.89 8.33 12.19
N LEU A 137 13.30 7.06 12.08
CA LEU A 137 14.72 6.73 12.11
C LEU A 137 15.33 6.93 10.72
N PRO A 138 16.37 7.78 10.56
CA PRO A 138 17.09 7.88 9.30
C PRO A 138 17.62 6.48 8.95
N PHE A 139 17.41 6.07 7.71
CA PHE A 139 17.88 4.79 7.21
C PHE A 139 19.41 4.83 7.17
N MET A 140 20.03 4.38 8.26
CA MET A 140 21.47 4.14 8.33
C MET A 140 21.82 3.12 7.25
N SER A 141 22.87 3.41 6.49
CA SER A 141 23.45 2.50 5.51
C SER A 141 23.86 1.17 6.19
N LEU A 142 23.96 0.09 5.40
CA LEU A 142 24.39 -1.21 5.93
C LEU A 142 25.75 -1.13 6.66
N ALA A 143 26.64 -0.23 6.20
CA ALA A 143 27.93 0.02 6.85
C ALA A 143 27.77 0.65 8.25
N GLU A 144 26.83 1.57 8.42
CA GLU A 144 26.54 2.20 9.71
C GLU A 144 25.86 1.22 10.69
N VAL A 145 24.97 0.36 10.19
CA VAL A 145 24.35 -0.71 11.00
C VAL A 145 25.40 -1.71 11.49
N GLU A 146 26.34 -2.10 10.62
CA GLU A 146 27.41 -3.02 10.99
C GLU A 146 28.39 -2.38 12.00
N THR A 147 28.63 -1.06 11.85
CA THR A 147 29.45 -0.29 12.79
C THR A 147 28.80 -0.21 14.17
N LEU A 148 27.50 0.08 14.24
CA LEU A 148 26.74 0.09 15.49
C LEU A 148 26.73 -1.26 16.18
N ARG A 149 26.58 -2.35 15.41
CA ARG A 149 26.65 -3.71 15.95
C ARG A 149 28.00 -3.99 16.61
N LYS A 150 29.12 -3.62 15.97
CA LYS A 150 30.47 -3.76 16.54
C LYS A 150 30.63 -2.96 17.84
N VAL A 151 30.10 -1.73 17.90
CA VAL A 151 30.15 -0.90 19.11
C VAL A 151 29.35 -1.53 20.27
N ILE A 152 28.16 -2.06 19.98
CA ILE A 152 27.32 -2.73 20.99
C ILE A 152 28.02 -3.99 21.53
N ASP A 153 28.65 -4.78 20.65
CA ASP A 153 29.37 -5.99 21.06
C ASP A 153 30.58 -5.66 21.95
N VAL A 154 31.32 -4.58 21.66
CA VAL A 154 32.41 -4.08 22.52
C VAL A 154 31.88 -3.62 23.89
N LEU A 155 30.78 -2.87 23.93
CA LEU A 155 30.17 -2.41 25.18
C LEU A 155 29.64 -3.57 26.03
N ARG A 156 29.24 -4.68 25.38
CA ARG A 156 28.80 -5.89 26.07
C ARG A 156 29.97 -6.70 26.63
N ALA A 157 31.15 -6.64 26.01
CA ALA A 157 32.35 -7.35 26.47
C ALA A 157 33.05 -6.70 27.67
N HIS A 158 32.77 -5.42 27.95
CA HIS A 158 33.34 -4.65 29.08
C HIS A 158 32.42 -4.57 30.32
N LYS A 159 31.34 -5.34 30.36
CA LYS A 159 30.49 -5.56 31.54
C LYS A 159 30.69 -6.96 32.08
#